data_AF-A0A5N7WIF8-F1
#
_entry.id   AF-A0A5N7WIF8-F1
#
_cell.length_a   1.000
_cell.length_b   1.000
_cell.length_c   1.000
_cell.angle_alpha   90.00
_cell.angle_beta   90.00
_cell.angle_gamma   90.00
#
_symmetry.space_group_name_H-M   'P 1'
#
loop_
_entity.id
_entity.type
_entity.pdbx_description
1 polymer ?
#
loop_
_entity_poly.entity_id
_entity_poly.type
_entity_poly.pdbx_seq_one_letter_code
_entity_poly.pdbx_strand_id
1 'polypeptide(L)'
;MLSTHPNLQACDDFYEALITAHQGLETVQSHALNARLVLLLANHIGCQETLLHALELARAGAGSAPAGADPAERGAVTPVAPVHAAV
;
A
#
# COMPACT_ATOMS: atom_id res chain seq x y z
N MET A 1 -1.36 -20.43 8.62
CA MET A 1 -2.04 -20.39 7.30
C MET A 1 -2.44 -18.96 7.00
N LEU A 2 -2.06 -18.45 5.83
CA LEU A 2 -2.27 -17.06 5.42
C LEU A 2 -3.71 -16.86 4.87
N SER A 3 -4.36 -15.76 5.27
CA SER A 3 -5.66 -15.35 4.70
C SER A 3 -5.46 -14.30 3.61
N THR A 4 -5.91 -14.58 2.39
CA THR A 4 -5.77 -13.70 1.20
C THR A 4 -7.08 -13.06 0.73
N HIS A 5 -8.18 -13.32 1.45
CA HIS A 5 -9.49 -12.74 1.18
C HIS A 5 -9.72 -11.52 2.10
N PRO A 6 -10.66 -10.62 1.77
CA PRO A 6 -11.01 -9.50 2.64
C PRO A 6 -11.39 -9.98 4.05
N ASN A 7 -10.66 -9.52 5.06
CA ASN A 7 -10.81 -9.96 6.46
C ASN A 7 -10.88 -8.80 7.47
N LEU A 8 -10.93 -7.55 6.98
CA LEU A 8 -11.05 -6.38 7.85
C LEU A 8 -12.53 -6.12 8.17
N GLN A 9 -12.84 -5.96 9.46
CA GLN A 9 -14.20 -5.69 9.94
C GLN A 9 -14.71 -4.31 9.49
N ALA A 10 -13.84 -3.31 9.49
CA ALA A 10 -14.10 -1.95 9.04
C ALA A 10 -13.00 -1.52 8.06
N CYS A 11 -13.17 -1.89 6.79
CA CYS A 11 -12.17 -1.66 5.75
C CYS A 11 -11.92 -0.15 5.53
N ASP A 12 -12.99 0.63 5.49
CA ASP A 12 -12.93 2.07 5.20
C ASP A 12 -12.24 2.85 6.33
N ASP A 13 -12.63 2.60 7.58
CA ASP A 13 -12.04 3.25 8.75
C ASP A 13 -10.52 2.99 8.85
N PHE A 14 -10.09 1.75 8.59
CA PHE A 14 -8.67 1.41 8.60
C PHE A 14 -7.93 2.07 7.44
N TYR A 15 -8.54 2.12 6.26
CA TYR A 15 -7.94 2.79 5.10
C TYR A 15 -7.78 4.29 5.33
N GLU A 16 -8.78 4.96 5.90
CA GLU A 16 -8.70 6.37 6.27
C GLU A 16 -7.58 6.63 7.29
N ALA A 17 -7.49 5.79 8.33
CA ALA A 17 -6.42 5.87 9.32
C ALA A 17 -5.03 5.70 8.70
N LEU A 18 -4.88 4.77 7.74
CA LEU A 18 -3.63 4.54 7.04
C LEU A 18 -3.23 5.76 6.20
N ILE A 19 -4.15 6.31 5.40
CA ILE A 19 -3.89 7.53 4.61
C ILE A 19 -3.51 8.69 5.52
N THR A 20 -4.23 8.87 6.62
CA THR A 20 -3.97 9.92 7.61
C THR A 20 -2.57 9.80 8.21
N ALA A 21 -2.12 8.58 8.50
CA ALA A 21 -0.77 8.34 9.02
C ALA A 21 0.36 8.75 8.05
N HIS A 22 0.08 8.85 6.75
CA HIS A 22 1.05 9.29 5.74
C HIS A 22 1.02 10.80 5.46
N GLN A 23 0.02 11.54 5.94
CA GLN A 23 -0.11 12.97 5.64
C GLN A 23 1.09 13.76 6.18
N GLY A 24 1.69 14.59 5.33
CA GLY A 24 2.84 15.43 5.70
C GLY A 24 4.20 14.70 5.71
N LEU A 25 4.25 13.41 5.36
CA LEU A 25 5.51 12.67 5.24
C LEU A 25 6.10 12.76 3.83
N GLU A 26 7.43 12.90 3.75
CA GLU A 26 8.14 12.68 2.49
C GLU A 26 8.12 11.20 2.09
N THR A 27 8.39 10.91 0.81
CA THR A 27 8.40 9.54 0.27
C THR A 27 9.26 8.58 1.09
N VAL A 28 10.46 8.99 1.50
CA VAL A 28 11.36 8.15 2.31
C VAL A 28 10.77 7.86 3.69
N GLN A 29 10.13 8.85 4.31
CA GLN A 29 9.48 8.70 5.61
C GLN A 29 8.23 7.82 5.51
N SER A 30 7.46 7.96 4.44
CA SER A 30 6.31 7.13 4.11
C SER A 30 6.70 5.65 3.94
N HIS A 31 7.81 5.38 3.24
CA HIS A 31 8.37 4.02 3.14
C HIS A 31 8.84 3.49 4.50
N ALA A 32 9.50 4.31 5.32
CA ALA A 32 9.91 3.92 6.67
C ALA A 32 8.72 3.60 7.58
N LEU A 33 7.61 4.36 7.47
CA LEU A 33 6.36 4.09 8.17
C LEU A 33 5.81 2.71 7.78
N ASN A 34 5.72 2.43 6.49
CA ASN A 34 5.23 1.14 5.99
C ASN A 34 6.12 -0.02 6.44
N ALA A 35 7.44 0.11 6.37
CA ALA A 35 8.35 -0.92 6.86
C ALA A 35 8.15 -1.21 8.35
N ARG A 36 7.99 -0.15 9.17
CA ARG A 36 7.72 -0.31 10.60
C ARG A 36 6.36 -0.98 10.86
N LEU A 37 5.32 -0.57 10.15
CA LEU A 37 4.00 -1.18 10.24
C LEU A 37 4.04 -2.68 9.91
N VAL A 38 4.71 -3.05 8.81
CA VAL A 38 4.89 -4.46 8.42
C VAL A 38 5.59 -5.26 9.52
N LEU A 39 6.65 -4.73 10.12
CA LEU A 39 7.36 -5.42 11.21
C LEU A 39 6.50 -5.59 12.47
N LEU A 40 5.71 -4.57 12.83
CA LEU A 40 4.78 -4.67 13.96
C LEU A 40 3.71 -5.73 13.72
N LEU A 41 3.12 -5.77 12.53
CA LEU A 41 2.12 -6.78 12.15
C LEU A 41 2.75 -8.18 12.07
N ALA A 42 3.97 -8.30 11.57
CA ALA A 42 4.70 -9.57 11.54
C ALA A 42 4.93 -10.11 12.95
N ASN A 43 5.33 -9.24 13.89
CA ASN A 43 5.46 -9.61 15.30
C ASN A 43 4.12 -10.01 15.92
N HIS A 44 3.03 -9.32 15.59
CA HIS A 44 1.69 -9.69 16.06
C HIS A 44 1.22 -11.06 15.53
N ILE A 45 1.54 -11.39 14.27
CA ILE A 45 1.21 -12.68 13.65
C ILE A 45 2.04 -13.83 14.26
N GLY A 46 3.34 -13.61 14.52
CA GLY A 46 4.23 -14.55 15.23
C GLY A 46 4.53 -15.89 14.53
N CYS A 47 3.90 -16.19 13.39
CA CYS A 47 4.06 -17.46 12.66
C CYS A 47 5.01 -17.32 11.46
N GLN A 48 6.23 -17.83 11.58
CA GLN A 48 7.26 -17.73 10.54
C GLN A 48 6.83 -18.31 9.18
N GLU A 49 6.19 -19.49 9.16
CA GLU A 49 5.70 -20.10 7.91
C GLU A 49 4.69 -19.20 7.19
N THR A 50 3.77 -18.60 7.95
CA THR A 50 2.75 -17.68 7.40
C THR A 50 3.42 -16.41 6.83
N LEU A 51 4.45 -15.90 7.50
CA LEU A 51 5.19 -14.72 7.04
C LEU A 51 6.03 -15.01 5.78
N LEU A 52 6.69 -16.17 5.72
CA LEU A 52 7.44 -16.58 4.53
C LEU A 52 6.53 -16.76 3.31
N HIS A 53 5.39 -17.43 3.50
CA HIS A 53 4.39 -17.57 2.44
C HIS A 53 3.83 -16.21 1.99
N ALA A 54 3.61 -15.27 2.91
CA ALA A 54 3.20 -13.91 2.56
C ALA A 54 4.24 -13.17 1.70
N LEU A 55 5.54 -13.33 2.01
CA LEU A 55 6.63 -12.74 1.22
C LEU A 55 6.70 -13.32 -0.20
N GLU A 56 6.51 -14.63 -0.35
CA GLU A 56 6.46 -15.29 -1.66
C GLU A 56 5.33 -14.72 -2.53
N LEU A 57 4.11 -14.62 -1.98
CA LEU A 57 2.97 -14.06 -2.69
C LEU A 57 3.17 -12.57 -3.04
N ALA A 58 3.69 -11.77 -2.09
CA ALA A 58 3.98 -10.36 -2.33
C ALA A 58 5.01 -10.18 -3.45
N ARG A 59 6.05 -11.04 -3.50
CA ARG A 59 7.07 -10.99 -4.56
C ARG A 59 6.50 -11.37 -5.93
N ALA A 60 5.61 -12.34 -5.98
CA ALA A 60 4.92 -12.73 -7.22
C ALA A 60 4.04 -11.58 -7.77
N GLY A 61 3.30 -10.88 -6.89
CA GLY A 61 2.48 -9.73 -7.26
C GLY A 61 3.27 -8.50 -7.68
N ALA A 62 4.46 -8.27 -7.10
CA ALA A 62 5.32 -7.13 -7.43
C ALA A 62 5.80 -7.13 -8.89
N GLY A 63 5.87 -8.29 -9.56
CA GLY A 63 6.17 -8.38 -11.00
C GLY A 63 5.01 -8.00 -11.92
N SER A 64 3.81 -7.79 -11.37
CA SER A 64 2.59 -7.42 -12.11
C SER A 64 2.15 -5.97 -11.89
N ALA A 65 2.84 -5.22 -11.01
CA ALA A 65 2.70 -3.77 -10.95
C ALA A 65 3.35 -3.15 -12.19
N PRO A 66 2.73 -2.17 -12.88
CA PRO A 66 3.44 -1.39 -13.86
C PRO A 66 4.67 -0.80 -13.15
N ALA A 67 5.85 -1.17 -13.62
CA ALA A 67 7.12 -0.68 -13.11
C ALA A 67 7.02 0.84 -12.95
N GLY A 68 7.20 1.31 -11.72
CA GLY A 68 7.15 2.73 -11.41
C GLY A 68 8.08 3.50 -12.36
N ALA A 69 7.48 4.44 -13.07
CA ALA A 69 8.02 5.67 -13.65
C ALA A 69 9.53 5.69 -13.91
N ASP A 70 9.87 5.82 -15.20
CA ASP A 70 11.18 6.26 -15.64
C ASP A 70 11.65 7.52 -14.87
N PRO A 71 12.96 7.65 -14.53
CA PRO A 71 13.46 8.63 -13.56
C PRO A 71 13.54 10.08 -14.07
N ALA A 72 12.91 10.39 -15.19
CA ALA A 72 12.96 11.68 -15.82
C ALA A 72 11.56 12.05 -16.31
N GLU A 73 11.12 13.24 -15.93
CA GLU A 73 10.30 14.10 -16.78
C GLU A 73 10.34 13.68 -18.25
N ARG A 74 9.18 13.35 -18.81
CA ARG A 74 8.96 13.52 -20.24
C ARG A 74 7.48 13.63 -20.56
N GLY A 75 6.94 14.77 -20.16
CA GLY A 75 5.90 15.45 -20.93
C GLY A 75 4.47 15.23 -20.45
N ALA A 76 3.94 16.25 -19.79
CA ALA A 76 2.55 16.69 -19.87
C ALA A 76 1.45 15.62 -19.79
N VAL A 77 0.87 15.47 -18.61
CA VAL A 77 -0.56 15.12 -18.50
C VAL A 77 -1.25 16.19 -17.66
N THR A 78 -2.10 16.94 -18.36
CA THR A 78 -2.97 18.05 -17.96
C THR A 78 -3.85 17.71 -16.73
N PRO A 79 -4.20 18.67 -15.85
CA PRO A 79 -5.04 18.39 -14.69
C PRO A 79 -6.46 17.94 -15.06
N VAL A 80 -7.03 17.16 -14.14
CA VAL A 80 -8.32 16.46 -14.19
C VAL A 80 -9.48 17.46 -14.16
N ALA A 81 -10.42 17.37 -15.11
CA ALA A 81 -11.70 18.07 -15.01
C ALA A 81 -12.62 17.35 -14.00
N PRO A 82 -13.35 18.06 -13.13
CA PRO A 82 -14.20 17.42 -12.12
C PRO A 82 -15.45 16.79 -12.75
N VAL A 83 -15.64 15.48 -12.52
CA VAL A 83 -16.91 14.77 -12.73
C VAL A 83 -17.78 14.94 -11.47
N HIS A 84 -18.24 16.17 -11.22
CA HIS A 84 -19.38 16.43 -10.32
C HIS A 84 -20.10 17.72 -10.72
N ALA A 85 -20.65 17.74 -11.93
CA ALA A 85 -21.78 18.60 -12.25
C ALA A 85 -22.89 17.70 -12.82
N ALA A 86 -23.70 17.17 -11.91
CA ALA A 86 -24.99 16.62 -12.25
C ALA A 86 -26.01 17.76 -12.38
N VAL A 87 -26.98 17.51 -13.25
CA VAL A 87 -28.30 18.16 -13.45
C VAL A 87 -28.31 19.42 -14.31
#